data_AF-A0A3Q8FJY7-F1
#
_entry.id   AF-A0A3Q8FJY7-F1
#
_cell.length_a   1.000
_cell.length_b   1.000
_cell.length_c   1.000
_cell.angle_alpha   90.00
_cell.angle_beta   90.00
_cell.angle_gamma   90.00
#
_symmetry.space_group_name_H-M   'P 1'
#
loop_
_entity.id
_entity.type
_entity.pdbx_description
1 polymer ?
#
loop_
_entity_poly.entity_id
_entity_poly.type
_entity_poly.pdbx_seq_one_letter_code
_entity_poly.pdbx_strand_id
1 'polypeptide(L)'
;MSKVEQTQEELKQHLDDHVRFLISSAAAFDGGFHGEAKRLAATVRVLLHDTARSKSLLGLLGEKEKLAYVNTANPLSHKNLLSHSGLVNFRADKNGVNYHAPLGDGPPSRQRPKVSFGDWWGEIVILDSAGERFSRKDLVLALTNKDGGAHVDPDLGQAYASLTRGNSLGWEASSVHGMQAMQGVEMHSSRQIAYELLQTLRDAGLTRY
;
A
#
# COMPACT_ATOMS: atom_id res chain seq x y z
N MET A 1 -4.13 -31.25 -20.64
CA MET A 1 -2.70 -30.92 -20.45
C MET A 1 -2.27 -31.41 -19.08
N SER A 2 -1.13 -32.08 -18.96
CA SER A 2 -0.55 -32.43 -17.66
C SER A 2 -0.11 -31.14 -16.94
N LYS A 3 -0.25 -31.12 -15.62
CA LYS A 3 0.24 -30.03 -14.76
C LYS A 3 1.51 -30.49 -14.07
N VAL A 4 2.50 -29.61 -13.96
CA VAL A 4 3.72 -29.82 -13.17
C VAL A 4 3.66 -28.83 -12.01
N GLU A 5 3.88 -29.30 -10.79
CA GLU A 5 3.93 -28.44 -9.61
C GLU A 5 5.28 -27.72 -9.52
N GLN A 6 5.24 -26.45 -9.12
CA GLN A 6 6.45 -25.69 -8.86
C GLN A 6 7.08 -26.12 -7.55
N THR A 7 8.39 -26.31 -7.57
CA THR A 7 9.18 -26.68 -6.41
C THR A 7 9.30 -25.53 -5.41
N GLN A 8 9.63 -25.86 -4.16
CA GLN A 8 9.92 -24.86 -3.14
C GLN A 8 11.04 -23.88 -3.54
N GLU A 9 12.03 -24.35 -4.29
CA GLU A 9 13.13 -23.51 -4.76
C GLU A 9 12.66 -22.50 -5.82
N GLU A 10 11.81 -22.93 -6.76
CA GLU A 10 11.22 -22.03 -7.75
C GLU A 10 10.31 -20.98 -7.11
N LEU A 11 9.54 -21.35 -6.08
CA LEU A 11 8.72 -20.40 -5.33
C LEU A 11 9.58 -19.36 -4.58
N LYS A 12 10.74 -19.76 -4.05
CA LYS A 12 11.70 -18.81 -3.44
C LYS A 12 12.32 -17.90 -4.49
N GLN A 13 12.67 -18.43 -5.67
CA GLN A 13 13.17 -17.59 -6.77
C GLN A 13 12.12 -16.56 -7.20
N HIS A 14 10.84 -16.95 -7.28
CA HIS A 14 9.76 -15.99 -7.52
C HIS A 14 9.65 -14.93 -6.42
N LEU A 15 9.90 -15.28 -5.16
CA LEU A 15 9.86 -14.33 -4.06
C LEU A 15 10.96 -13.28 -4.24
N ASP A 16 12.18 -13.72 -4.55
CA ASP A 16 13.31 -12.85 -4.84
C ASP A 16 13.04 -11.90 -6.01
N ASP A 17 12.46 -12.42 -7.10
CA ASP A 17 12.09 -11.60 -8.26
C ASP A 17 11.06 -10.52 -7.89
N HIS A 18 9.99 -10.89 -7.17
CA HIS A 18 8.96 -9.96 -6.73
C HIS A 18 9.48 -8.92 -5.74
N VAL A 19 10.42 -9.29 -4.88
CA VAL A 19 11.10 -8.35 -3.97
C VAL A 19 11.92 -7.35 -4.77
N ARG A 20 12.67 -7.80 -5.78
CA ARG A 20 13.41 -6.90 -6.68
C ARG A 20 12.47 -5.99 -7.49
N PHE A 21 11.30 -6.48 -7.90
CA PHE A 21 10.28 -5.65 -8.54
C PHE A 21 9.76 -4.57 -7.60
N LEU A 22 9.47 -4.90 -6.33
CA LEU A 22 9.09 -3.90 -5.33
C LEU A 22 10.16 -2.83 -5.14
N ILE A 23 11.43 -3.23 -5.00
CA ILE A 23 12.56 -2.31 -4.81
C ILE A 23 12.72 -1.37 -6.03
N SER A 24 12.69 -1.92 -7.24
CA SER A 24 12.81 -1.12 -8.46
C SER A 24 11.64 -0.15 -8.64
N SER A 25 10.40 -0.61 -8.42
CA SER A 25 9.19 0.23 -8.51
C SER A 25 9.18 1.31 -7.42
N ALA A 26 9.64 0.98 -6.22
CA ALA A 26 9.79 1.91 -5.11
C ALA A 26 10.79 3.02 -5.45
N ALA A 27 11.97 2.67 -5.98
CA ALA A 27 12.96 3.66 -6.40
C ALA A 27 12.44 4.61 -7.48
N ALA A 28 11.69 4.09 -8.47
CA ALA A 28 11.08 4.91 -9.50
C ALA A 28 9.95 5.81 -8.96
N PHE A 29 9.14 5.29 -8.02
CA PHE A 29 8.13 6.09 -7.30
C PHE A 29 8.79 7.23 -6.52
N ASP A 30 9.84 6.93 -5.75
CA ASP A 30 10.57 7.88 -4.92
C ASP A 30 11.33 8.91 -5.78
N GLY A 31 11.65 8.55 -7.04
CA GLY A 31 12.16 9.45 -8.08
C GLY A 31 11.11 10.36 -8.74
N GLY A 32 9.84 10.28 -8.31
CA GLY A 32 8.74 11.14 -8.76
C GLY A 32 7.78 10.49 -9.77
N PHE A 33 8.03 9.25 -10.21
CA PHE A 33 7.08 8.55 -11.08
C PHE A 33 6.00 7.83 -10.28
N HIS A 34 5.05 8.60 -9.74
CA HIS A 34 4.01 8.07 -8.83
C HIS A 34 3.10 7.00 -9.47
N GLY A 35 3.07 6.89 -10.80
CA GLY A 35 2.37 5.80 -11.52
C GLY A 35 2.84 4.40 -11.11
N GLU A 36 4.08 4.25 -10.62
CA GLU A 36 4.62 2.99 -10.10
C GLU A 36 3.89 2.48 -8.84
N ALA A 37 3.07 3.30 -8.18
CA ALA A 37 2.16 2.82 -7.14
C ALA A 37 1.27 1.65 -7.61
N LYS A 38 0.90 1.64 -8.89
CA LYS A 38 0.07 0.58 -9.48
C LYS A 38 0.83 -0.75 -9.56
N ARG A 39 2.12 -0.71 -9.93
CA ARG A 39 3.00 -1.90 -9.99
C ARG A 39 3.40 -2.38 -8.60
N LEU A 40 3.59 -1.45 -7.66
CA LEU A 40 3.76 -1.76 -6.24
C LEU A 40 2.54 -2.52 -5.71
N ALA A 41 1.32 -2.00 -5.90
CA ALA A 41 0.09 -2.66 -5.48
C ALA A 41 -0.07 -4.05 -6.12
N ALA A 42 0.15 -4.16 -7.43
CA ALA A 42 0.04 -5.44 -8.14
C ALA A 42 1.00 -6.49 -7.59
N THR A 43 2.23 -6.09 -7.28
CA THR A 43 3.25 -6.98 -6.70
C THR A 43 2.90 -7.39 -5.26
N VAL A 44 2.46 -6.44 -4.43
CA VAL A 44 1.97 -6.72 -3.06
C VAL A 44 0.81 -7.72 -3.10
N ARG A 45 -0.13 -7.58 -4.04
CA ARG A 45 -1.24 -8.52 -4.24
C ARG A 45 -0.75 -9.92 -4.55
N VAL A 46 0.23 -10.10 -5.45
CA VAL A 46 0.80 -11.43 -5.77
C VAL A 46 1.40 -12.09 -4.53
N LEU A 47 2.10 -11.31 -3.70
CA LEU A 47 2.75 -11.84 -2.50
C LEU A 47 1.76 -12.25 -1.41
N LEU A 48 0.65 -11.53 -1.24
CA LEU A 48 -0.19 -11.64 -0.03
C LEU A 48 -1.66 -12.00 -0.25
N HIS A 49 -2.23 -11.74 -1.42
CA HIS A 49 -3.67 -11.88 -1.62
C HIS A 49 -4.06 -13.26 -2.18
N ASP A 50 -4.77 -14.03 -1.37
CA ASP A 50 -5.44 -15.25 -1.82
C ASP A 50 -6.81 -14.93 -2.44
N THR A 51 -7.18 -15.73 -3.45
CA THR A 51 -8.54 -15.80 -3.98
C THR A 51 -9.05 -17.24 -3.88
N ALA A 52 -10.33 -17.46 -4.21
CA ALA A 52 -10.86 -18.83 -4.33
C ALA A 52 -10.13 -19.68 -5.39
N ARG A 53 -9.44 -19.05 -6.34
CA ARG A 53 -8.81 -19.71 -7.50
C ARG A 53 -7.28 -19.64 -7.50
N SER A 54 -6.68 -18.88 -6.60
CA SER A 54 -5.23 -18.66 -6.57
C SER A 54 -4.74 -18.41 -5.16
N LYS A 55 -3.59 -18.98 -4.82
CA LYS A 55 -2.88 -18.69 -3.57
C LYS A 55 -1.80 -17.64 -3.82
N SER A 56 -1.56 -16.79 -2.84
CA SER A 56 -0.48 -15.81 -2.85
C SER A 56 0.87 -16.51 -2.68
N LEU A 57 1.96 -15.88 -3.12
CA LEU A 57 3.27 -16.50 -3.08
C LEU A 57 3.71 -16.84 -1.64
N LEU A 58 3.53 -15.92 -0.70
CA LEU A 58 3.82 -16.21 0.72
C LEU A 58 2.85 -17.23 1.33
N GLY A 59 1.65 -17.39 0.75
CA GLY A 59 0.72 -18.45 1.10
C GLY A 59 1.21 -19.82 0.64
N LEU A 60 1.72 -19.91 -0.60
CA LEU A 60 2.33 -21.13 -1.15
C LEU A 60 3.60 -21.54 -0.41
N LEU A 61 4.41 -20.57 0.03
CA LEU A 61 5.58 -20.79 0.87
C LEU A 61 5.22 -21.13 2.34
N GLY A 62 3.95 -20.95 2.74
CA GLY A 62 3.51 -21.19 4.11
C GLY A 62 4.08 -20.19 5.14
N GLU A 63 4.50 -19.00 4.68
CA GLU A 63 5.10 -17.95 5.50
C GLU A 63 4.08 -16.87 5.89
N LYS A 64 3.08 -16.61 5.05
CA LYS A 64 2.19 -15.45 5.16
C LYS A 64 1.63 -15.20 6.57
N GLU A 65 1.13 -16.24 7.23
CA GLU A 65 0.49 -16.14 8.56
C GLU A 65 1.50 -16.23 9.72
N LYS A 66 2.75 -16.64 9.46
CA LYS A 66 3.81 -16.78 10.47
C LYS A 66 4.59 -15.49 10.69
N LEU A 67 4.56 -14.59 9.72
CA LEU A 67 5.28 -13.33 9.75
C LEU A 67 4.67 -12.35 10.74
N ALA A 68 5.53 -11.59 11.43
CA ALA A 68 5.14 -10.43 12.22
C ALA A 68 5.29 -9.17 11.35
N TYR A 69 4.16 -8.61 10.90
CA TYR A 69 4.14 -7.52 9.92
C TYR A 69 4.46 -6.18 10.56
N VAL A 70 5.37 -5.44 9.91
CA VAL A 70 5.69 -4.06 10.28
C VAL A 70 4.47 -3.17 10.06
N ASN A 71 4.04 -2.48 11.12
CA ASN A 71 2.90 -1.55 11.07
C ASN A 71 3.37 -0.13 11.39
N THR A 72 3.23 0.76 10.40
CA THR A 72 3.61 2.18 10.49
C THR A 72 2.40 3.12 10.43
N ALA A 73 1.18 2.57 10.44
CA ALA A 73 -0.04 3.38 10.43
C ALA A 73 -0.21 4.09 11.77
N ASN A 74 -0.39 5.41 11.72
CA ASN A 74 -0.87 6.16 12.88
C ASN A 74 -2.21 5.56 13.35
N PRO A 75 -2.42 5.34 14.65
CA PRO A 75 -3.68 4.81 15.16
C PRO A 75 -4.86 5.69 14.74
N LEU A 76 -5.97 5.05 14.36
CA LEU A 76 -7.22 5.75 14.07
C LEU A 76 -7.69 6.46 15.35
N SER A 77 -7.72 7.80 15.31
CA SER A 77 -8.25 8.60 16.41
C SER A 77 -9.74 8.84 16.19
N HIS A 78 -10.59 8.18 16.99
CA HIS A 78 -12.04 8.43 17.01
C HIS A 78 -12.42 9.80 17.59
N LYS A 79 -11.43 10.57 18.09
CA LYS A 79 -11.62 11.92 18.64
C LYS A 79 -11.43 13.02 17.60
N ASN A 80 -10.90 12.69 16.41
CA ASN A 80 -10.76 13.65 15.33
C ASN A 80 -12.07 13.76 14.54
N LEU A 81 -12.58 14.98 14.39
CA LEU A 81 -13.71 15.30 13.51
C LEU A 81 -13.27 15.42 12.03
N LEU A 82 -11.97 15.32 11.76
CA LEU A 82 -11.38 15.36 10.42
C LEU A 82 -11.14 13.93 9.88
N SER A 83 -10.97 13.85 8.56
CA SER A 83 -10.54 12.62 7.88
C SER A 83 -9.20 12.10 8.42
N HIS A 84 -8.99 10.79 8.32
CA HIS A 84 -7.80 10.09 8.76
C HIS A 84 -7.08 9.45 7.58
N SER A 85 -5.76 9.62 7.53
CA SER A 85 -4.86 8.95 6.58
C SER A 85 -3.63 8.43 7.31
N GLY A 86 -3.74 7.25 7.94
CA GLY A 86 -2.76 6.71 8.87
C GLY A 86 -1.40 6.34 8.25
N LEU A 87 -1.36 6.02 6.96
CA LEU A 87 -0.14 5.58 6.27
C LEU A 87 0.71 6.72 5.72
N VAL A 88 0.13 7.88 5.44
CA VAL A 88 0.81 8.99 4.76
C VAL A 88 0.97 10.19 5.70
N ASN A 89 1.92 11.06 5.38
CA ASN A 89 2.10 12.37 6.02
C ASN A 89 1.97 13.47 4.96
N PHE A 90 1.93 14.71 5.43
CA PHE A 90 2.13 15.88 4.59
C PHE A 90 3.61 16.25 4.52
N ARG A 91 4.08 16.61 3.33
CA ARG A 91 5.41 17.20 3.12
C ARG A 91 5.24 18.48 2.31
N ALA A 92 5.86 19.55 2.79
CA ALA A 92 5.95 20.81 2.05
C ALA A 92 7.22 20.80 1.19
N ASP A 93 7.09 21.22 -0.07
CA ASP A 93 8.19 21.50 -0.98
C ASP A 93 7.92 22.79 -1.78
N LYS A 94 8.77 23.08 -2.76
CA LYS A 94 8.67 24.28 -3.61
C LYS A 94 7.36 24.38 -4.42
N ASN A 95 6.64 23.28 -4.59
CA ASN A 95 5.39 23.17 -5.34
C ASN A 95 4.14 23.19 -4.43
N GLY A 96 4.30 23.17 -3.11
CA GLY A 96 3.20 23.19 -2.14
C GLY A 96 3.27 22.06 -1.12
N VAL A 97 2.14 21.77 -0.49
CA VAL A 97 2.00 20.68 0.49
C VAL A 97 1.38 19.47 -0.21
N ASN A 98 2.07 18.33 -0.17
CA ASN A 98 1.66 17.10 -0.84
C ASN A 98 1.60 15.92 0.13
N TYR A 99 0.85 14.87 -0.23
CA TYR A 99 0.95 13.59 0.44
C TYR A 99 2.34 13.00 0.26
N HIS A 100 2.80 12.26 1.27
CA HIS A 100 4.11 11.64 1.28
C HIS A 100 4.08 10.32 2.07
N ALA A 101 4.74 9.28 1.54
CA ALA A 101 4.95 8.03 2.25
C ALA A 101 6.19 8.19 3.16
N PRO A 102 6.05 8.23 4.50
CA PRO A 102 7.17 8.53 5.38
C PRO A 102 8.22 7.43 5.48
N LEU A 103 7.94 6.22 4.97
CA LEU A 103 8.83 5.06 5.04
C LEU A 103 9.29 4.81 6.49
N GLY A 104 10.60 4.69 6.73
CA GLY A 104 11.21 4.58 8.06
C GLY A 104 11.42 5.92 8.78
N ASP A 105 11.24 7.05 8.09
CA ASP A 105 11.53 8.40 8.60
C ASP A 105 10.30 9.04 9.28
N GLY A 106 9.30 8.22 9.64
CA GLY A 106 8.11 8.67 10.36
C GLY A 106 8.41 9.09 11.80
N PRO A 107 7.54 9.90 12.43
CA PRO A 107 7.68 10.23 13.84
C PRO A 107 7.66 8.95 14.71
N PRO A 108 8.28 8.96 15.91
CA PRO A 108 8.33 7.79 16.80
C PRO A 108 6.95 7.17 17.12
N SER A 109 5.88 7.97 17.08
CA SER A 109 4.49 7.50 17.24
C SER A 109 4.05 6.45 16.22
N ARG A 110 4.77 6.30 15.10
CA ARG A 110 4.53 5.27 14.08
C ARG A 110 5.30 3.96 14.33
N GLN A 111 6.18 3.91 15.33
CA GLN A 111 6.88 2.68 15.70
C GLN A 111 5.95 1.80 16.54
N ARG A 112 4.99 1.17 15.88
CA ARG A 112 4.02 0.29 16.54
C ARG A 112 4.57 -1.12 16.67
N PRO A 113 4.05 -1.92 17.63
CA PRO A 113 4.30 -3.34 17.65
C PRO A 113 3.96 -3.97 16.30
N LYS A 114 4.78 -4.93 15.86
CA LYS A 114 4.45 -5.77 14.71
C LYS A 114 3.17 -6.55 15.01
N VAL A 115 2.36 -6.81 13.99
CA VAL A 115 1.04 -7.44 14.15
C VAL A 115 0.88 -8.65 13.22
N SER A 116 -0.19 -9.42 13.41
CA SER A 116 -0.53 -10.55 12.54
C SER A 116 -0.86 -10.08 11.11
N PHE A 117 -0.81 -10.98 10.13
CA PHE A 117 -1.23 -10.64 8.76
C PHE A 117 -2.66 -10.11 8.71
N GLY A 118 -3.60 -10.76 9.40
CA GLY A 118 -5.00 -10.35 9.44
C GLY A 118 -5.18 -8.93 9.97
N ASP A 119 -4.52 -8.62 11.10
CA ASP A 119 -4.57 -7.29 11.70
C ASP A 119 -3.93 -6.23 10.79
N TRP A 120 -2.76 -6.52 10.22
CA TRP A 120 -2.06 -5.57 9.34
C TRP A 120 -2.85 -5.31 8.05
N TRP A 121 -3.33 -6.37 7.40
CA TRP A 121 -3.98 -6.31 6.10
C TRP A 121 -5.38 -5.71 6.16
N GLY A 122 -6.11 -5.99 7.24
CA GLY A 122 -7.48 -5.54 7.47
C GLY A 122 -7.61 -4.25 8.28
N GLU A 123 -6.54 -3.74 8.90
CA GLU A 123 -6.57 -2.48 9.63
C GLU A 123 -7.05 -1.32 8.74
N ILE A 124 -8.01 -0.55 9.25
CA ILE A 124 -8.49 0.67 8.61
C ILE A 124 -7.40 1.74 8.71
N VAL A 125 -6.85 2.11 7.56
CA VAL A 125 -5.76 3.08 7.42
C VAL A 125 -6.24 4.41 6.86
N ILE A 126 -7.43 4.44 6.25
CA ILE A 126 -8.09 5.67 5.82
C ILE A 126 -9.54 5.67 6.31
N LEU A 127 -9.96 6.78 6.90
CA LEU A 127 -11.36 7.11 7.18
C LEU A 127 -11.62 8.48 6.56
N ASP A 128 -12.46 8.56 5.54
CA ASP A 128 -12.71 9.83 4.86
C ASP A 128 -13.78 10.69 5.56
N SER A 129 -14.04 11.90 5.06
CA SER A 129 -15.03 12.79 5.67
C SER A 129 -16.47 12.33 5.49
N ALA A 130 -16.73 11.41 4.55
CA ALA A 130 -18.03 10.77 4.36
C ALA A 130 -18.22 9.53 5.24
N GLY A 131 -17.18 9.12 5.98
CA GLY A 131 -17.18 7.95 6.85
C GLY A 131 -16.78 6.65 6.14
N GLU A 132 -16.32 6.72 4.89
CA GLU A 132 -15.83 5.58 4.14
C GLU A 132 -14.50 5.09 4.72
N ARG A 133 -14.35 3.76 4.79
CA ARG A 133 -13.22 3.10 5.44
C ARG A 133 -12.43 2.29 4.44
N PHE A 134 -11.12 2.48 4.43
CA PHE A 134 -10.22 1.72 3.57
C PHE A 134 -9.11 1.09 4.40
N SER A 135 -8.95 -0.22 4.22
CA SER A 135 -7.81 -0.99 4.71
C SER A 135 -6.68 -1.04 3.68
N ARG A 136 -5.51 -1.57 4.08
CA ARG A 136 -4.40 -1.86 3.15
C ARG A 136 -4.87 -2.78 2.02
N LYS A 137 -5.69 -3.78 2.35
CA LYS A 137 -6.33 -4.68 1.39
C LYS A 137 -7.15 -3.91 0.36
N ASP A 138 -8.02 -3.01 0.80
CA ASP A 138 -8.93 -2.30 -0.10
C ASP A 138 -8.16 -1.42 -1.08
N LEU A 139 -7.14 -0.70 -0.60
CA LEU A 139 -6.28 0.15 -1.43
C LEU A 139 -5.51 -0.66 -2.47
N VAL A 140 -4.87 -1.77 -2.05
CA VAL A 140 -4.11 -2.62 -2.96
C VAL A 140 -5.01 -3.25 -4.02
N LEU A 141 -6.18 -3.75 -3.63
CA LEU A 141 -7.10 -4.39 -4.58
C LEU A 141 -7.75 -3.38 -5.53
N ALA A 142 -8.08 -2.17 -5.07
CA ALA A 142 -8.61 -1.12 -5.92
C ALA A 142 -7.59 -0.67 -6.97
N LEU A 143 -6.36 -0.35 -6.55
CA LEU A 143 -5.27 0.02 -7.46
C LEU A 143 -4.94 -1.08 -8.47
N THR A 144 -4.90 -2.33 -8.00
CA THR A 144 -4.51 -3.45 -8.87
C THR A 144 -5.60 -3.85 -9.85
N ASN A 145 -6.84 -4.01 -9.37
CA ASN A 145 -7.90 -4.64 -10.17
C ASN A 145 -8.76 -3.64 -10.94
N LYS A 146 -8.74 -2.35 -10.54
CA LYS A 146 -9.66 -1.35 -11.09
C LYS A 146 -8.95 -0.15 -11.70
N ASP A 147 -7.90 0.34 -11.05
CA ASP A 147 -7.22 1.57 -11.46
C ASP A 147 -5.89 1.32 -12.20
N GLY A 148 -5.82 0.26 -13.01
CA GLY A 148 -4.78 0.08 -14.02
C GLY A 148 -3.46 -0.54 -13.56
N GLY A 149 -3.41 -1.21 -12.41
CA GLY A 149 -2.23 -2.01 -12.03
C GLY A 149 -2.10 -3.32 -12.78
N ALA A 150 -3.16 -4.12 -12.77
CA ALA A 150 -3.28 -5.36 -13.56
C ALA A 150 -4.49 -5.31 -14.50
N HIS A 151 -5.50 -4.50 -14.17
CA HIS A 151 -6.68 -4.30 -14.99
C HIS A 151 -7.20 -2.87 -14.83
N VAL A 152 -7.83 -2.34 -15.87
CA VAL A 152 -8.56 -1.07 -15.85
C VAL A 152 -10.04 -1.43 -15.93
N ASP A 153 -10.77 -1.14 -14.86
CA ASP A 153 -12.23 -1.29 -14.80
C ASP A 153 -12.86 0.07 -15.16
N PRO A 154 -13.72 0.15 -16.19
CA PRO A 154 -14.41 1.40 -16.50
C PRO A 154 -15.30 1.89 -15.35
N ASP A 155 -15.75 0.99 -14.47
CA ASP A 155 -16.69 1.29 -13.38
C ASP A 155 -16.01 1.22 -12.00
N LEU A 156 -15.52 2.38 -11.54
CA LEU A 156 -14.95 2.51 -10.20
C LEU A 156 -16.05 2.58 -9.14
N GLY A 157 -15.83 1.88 -8.02
CA GLY A 157 -16.71 2.00 -6.87
C GLY A 157 -16.70 3.43 -6.32
N GLN A 158 -17.89 3.95 -5.98
CA GLN A 158 -18.08 5.35 -5.61
C GLN A 158 -17.15 5.82 -4.48
N ALA A 159 -17.00 5.05 -3.39
CA ALA A 159 -16.12 5.40 -2.28
C ALA A 159 -14.66 5.59 -2.74
N TYR A 160 -14.14 4.68 -3.57
CA TYR A 160 -12.77 4.78 -4.09
C TYR A 160 -12.61 5.92 -5.10
N ALA A 161 -13.61 6.15 -5.96
CA ALA A 161 -13.61 7.29 -6.87
C ALA A 161 -13.62 8.63 -6.10
N SER A 162 -14.42 8.74 -5.04
CA SER A 162 -14.45 9.91 -4.15
C SER A 162 -13.11 10.15 -3.46
N LEU A 163 -12.44 9.08 -3.00
CA LEU A 163 -11.11 9.18 -2.38
C LEU A 163 -10.05 9.70 -3.36
N THR A 164 -10.02 9.16 -4.57
CA THR A 164 -8.92 9.37 -5.53
C THR A 164 -9.13 10.57 -6.45
N ARG A 165 -10.38 10.90 -6.78
CA ARG A 165 -10.76 11.94 -7.76
C ARG A 165 -11.61 13.04 -7.15
N GLY A 166 -12.34 12.74 -6.07
CA GLY A 166 -13.27 13.67 -5.42
C GLY A 166 -12.73 14.38 -4.18
N ASN A 167 -11.48 14.14 -3.78
CA ASN A 167 -10.88 14.68 -2.55
C ASN A 167 -11.76 14.43 -1.31
N SER A 168 -12.27 13.21 -1.11
CA SER A 168 -13.13 12.90 0.04
C SER A 168 -12.42 13.00 1.39
N LEU A 169 -11.10 13.21 1.41
CA LEU A 169 -10.37 13.56 2.62
C LEU A 169 -10.47 15.05 2.97
N GLY A 170 -10.86 15.91 2.03
CA GLY A 170 -11.08 17.34 2.26
C GLY A 170 -9.80 18.15 2.47
N TRP A 171 -8.64 17.66 2.03
CA TRP A 171 -7.38 18.39 2.17
C TRP A 171 -7.09 19.22 0.93
N GLU A 172 -6.82 20.50 1.15
CA GLU A 172 -6.40 21.44 0.11
C GLU A 172 -5.08 22.07 0.52
N ALA A 173 -4.20 22.25 -0.47
CA ALA A 173 -2.89 22.85 -0.28
C ALA A 173 -2.76 24.13 -1.11
N SER A 174 -2.10 25.13 -0.55
CA SER A 174 -1.71 26.32 -1.30
C SER A 174 -0.64 25.97 -2.33
N SER A 175 -0.90 26.29 -3.59
CA SER A 175 0.03 26.18 -4.71
C SER A 175 0.27 27.55 -5.34
N VAL A 176 1.23 27.64 -6.27
CA VAL A 176 1.44 28.85 -7.10
C VAL A 176 0.22 29.22 -7.95
N HIS A 177 -0.74 28.30 -8.14
CA HIS A 177 -1.99 28.51 -8.87
C HIS A 177 -3.21 28.68 -7.95
N GLY A 178 -3.03 28.87 -6.64
CA GLY A 178 -4.11 28.95 -5.64
C GLY A 178 -4.27 27.68 -4.81
N MET A 179 -5.36 27.58 -4.05
CA MET A 179 -5.69 26.36 -3.29
C MET A 179 -6.07 25.24 -4.27
N GLN A 180 -5.44 24.07 -4.10
CA GLN A 180 -5.72 22.88 -4.89
C GLN A 180 -5.98 21.68 -3.98
N ALA A 181 -6.96 20.85 -4.38
CA ALA A 181 -7.23 19.59 -3.73
C ALA A 181 -6.00 18.68 -3.77
N MET A 182 -5.64 18.10 -2.62
CA MET A 182 -4.56 17.13 -2.55
C MET A 182 -5.01 15.79 -3.14
N GLN A 183 -4.17 15.16 -3.96
CA GLN A 183 -4.45 13.90 -4.63
C GLN A 183 -3.34 12.87 -4.39
N GLY A 184 -3.63 11.59 -4.68
CA GLY A 184 -2.62 10.53 -4.64
C GLY A 184 -2.40 9.90 -3.27
N VAL A 185 -3.33 10.09 -2.32
CA VAL A 185 -3.26 9.44 -0.99
C VAL A 185 -3.12 7.93 -1.09
N GLU A 186 -3.82 7.30 -2.04
CA GLU A 186 -3.77 5.88 -2.35
C GLU A 186 -2.43 5.46 -2.93
N MET A 187 -1.80 6.31 -3.75
CA MET A 187 -0.50 6.04 -4.35
C MET A 187 0.60 6.05 -3.29
N HIS A 188 0.63 7.08 -2.44
CA HIS A 188 1.56 7.17 -1.32
C HIS A 188 1.28 6.09 -0.26
N SER A 189 0.02 5.72 -0.02
CA SER A 189 -0.33 4.58 0.84
C SER A 189 0.21 3.26 0.26
N SER A 190 0.08 3.04 -1.04
CA SER A 190 0.65 1.85 -1.70
C SER A 190 2.18 1.79 -1.55
N ARG A 191 2.86 2.94 -1.65
CA ARG A 191 4.30 3.03 -1.41
C ARG A 191 4.68 2.68 0.03
N GLN A 192 3.91 3.14 1.02
CA GLN A 192 4.10 2.80 2.42
C GLN A 192 3.83 1.31 2.71
N ILE A 193 2.79 0.73 2.11
CA ILE A 193 2.46 -0.71 2.23
C ILE A 193 3.61 -1.57 1.68
N ALA A 194 4.16 -1.19 0.51
CA ALA A 194 5.31 -1.88 -0.06
C ALA A 194 6.53 -1.80 0.86
N TYR A 195 6.79 -0.64 1.48
CA TYR A 195 7.86 -0.49 2.48
C TYR A 195 7.65 -1.42 3.68
N GLU A 196 6.47 -1.43 4.29
CA GLU A 196 6.14 -2.30 5.42
C GLU A 196 6.35 -3.78 5.09
N LEU A 197 5.91 -4.23 3.91
CA LEU A 197 6.12 -5.61 3.46
C LEU A 197 7.61 -5.93 3.27
N LEU A 198 8.35 -5.05 2.60
CA LEU A 198 9.79 -5.17 2.41
C LEU A 198 10.53 -5.30 3.76
N GLN A 199 10.23 -4.44 4.73
CA GLN A 199 10.81 -4.53 6.07
C GLN A 199 10.41 -5.85 6.77
N THR A 200 9.17 -6.29 6.62
CA THR A 200 8.68 -7.55 7.19
C THR A 200 9.47 -8.75 6.66
N LEU A 201 9.67 -8.82 5.34
CA LEU A 201 10.42 -9.90 4.69
C LEU A 201 11.91 -9.90 5.11
N ARG A 202 12.52 -8.71 5.18
CA ARG A 202 13.90 -8.56 5.64
C ARG A 202 14.08 -8.99 7.09
N ASP A 203 13.20 -8.54 7.98
CA ASP A 203 13.28 -8.86 9.40
C ASP A 203 13.05 -10.35 9.69
N ALA A 204 12.31 -11.06 8.82
CA ALA A 204 12.12 -12.50 8.87
C ALA A 204 13.26 -13.31 8.21
N GLY A 205 14.25 -12.64 7.62
CA GLY A 205 15.36 -13.31 6.93
C GLY A 205 14.98 -14.00 5.63
N LEU A 206 13.79 -13.70 5.06
CA LEU A 206 13.32 -14.28 3.80
C LEU A 206 14.00 -13.66 2.58
N THR A 207 14.61 -12.48 2.75
CA THR A 207 15.28 -11.73 1.67
C THR A 207 16.52 -11.05 2.21
N ARG A 208 17.59 -10.98 1.41
CA ARG A 208 18.83 -10.25 1.75
C ARG A 208 19.09 -9.18 0.68
N TYR A 209 18.48 -8.01 0.85
CA TYR A 209 18.77 -6.83 0.04
C TYR A 209 19.12 -5.65 0.95
#